data_AF-A0A2E8E964-F1
#
_entry.id   AF-A0A2E8E964-F1
#
_cell.length_a   1.000
_cell.length_b   1.000
_cell.length_c   1.000
_cell.angle_alpha   90.00
_cell.angle_beta   90.00
_cell.angle_gamma   90.00
#
_symmetry.space_group_name_H-M   'P 1'
#
loop_
_entity.id
_entity.type
_entity.pdbx_description
1 polymer ?
#
loop_
_entity_poly.entity_id
_entity_poly.type
_entity_poly.pdbx_seq_one_letter_code
_entity_poly.pdbx_strand_id
1 'polypeptide(L)'
;MSVNKQLMISRGVVVGMVALASVTASEAQGRLADTTSLDCRFTTIATGTWTEGDAEASLDVATLTMQFEEIDTDSATAEVVGPYGASSIIVRQTGDYLHLVQMFMVGPLYTTTVIDRETTDGKLMAVHTRHEYTDTSLPGFTSRPEQYYGECATGS
;
A
#
# COMPACT_ATOMS: atom_id res chain seq x y z
N MET A 1 -81.43 25.55 -1.79
CA MET A 1 -80.89 24.67 -2.85
C MET A 1 -79.52 25.24 -3.22
N SER A 2 -78.37 24.58 -3.30
CA SER A 2 -77.80 23.24 -3.03
C SER A 2 -76.27 23.43 -3.21
N VAL A 3 -75.41 23.29 -2.20
CA VAL A 3 -74.49 22.15 -1.90
C VAL A 3 -73.74 21.49 -3.09
N ASN A 4 -72.39 21.35 -2.91
CA ASN A 4 -71.42 20.32 -3.38
C ASN A 4 -70.84 20.37 -4.82
N LYS A 5 -69.64 19.85 -5.15
CA LYS A 5 -68.40 19.35 -4.49
C LYS A 5 -67.40 18.96 -5.62
N GLN A 6 -66.14 18.67 -5.23
CA GLN A 6 -65.05 17.94 -5.94
C GLN A 6 -64.06 18.82 -6.74
N LEU A 7 -62.81 19.01 -6.30
CA LEU A 7 -61.67 18.08 -6.11
C LEU A 7 -60.97 17.73 -7.43
N MET A 8 -59.83 18.35 -7.70
CA MET A 8 -58.72 17.71 -8.43
C MET A 8 -57.39 18.15 -7.82
N ILE A 9 -56.83 17.25 -7.01
CA ILE A 9 -55.45 17.28 -6.52
C ILE A 9 -54.57 16.89 -7.71
N SER A 10 -53.94 17.86 -8.37
CA SER A 10 -52.89 17.58 -9.34
C SER A 10 -51.59 17.28 -8.58
N ARG A 11 -51.17 16.02 -8.66
CA ARG A 11 -49.90 15.49 -8.14
C ARG A 11 -48.72 16.33 -8.62
N GLY A 12 -48.23 17.22 -7.75
CA GLY A 12 -46.93 17.87 -7.93
C GLY A 12 -45.83 16.83 -7.80
N VAL A 13 -45.07 16.65 -8.87
CA VAL A 13 -43.89 15.77 -8.96
C VAL A 13 -42.88 16.22 -7.90
N VAL A 14 -42.61 15.35 -6.92
CA VAL A 14 -41.46 15.51 -6.01
C VAL A 14 -40.22 15.20 -6.83
N VAL A 15 -39.53 16.25 -7.29
CA VAL A 15 -38.17 16.14 -7.84
C VAL A 15 -37.26 15.86 -6.65
N GLY A 16 -37.04 14.58 -6.37
CA GLY A 16 -36.05 14.12 -5.41
C GLY A 16 -34.66 14.49 -5.90
N MET A 17 -34.06 15.49 -5.28
CA MET A 17 -32.66 15.86 -5.48
C MET A 17 -31.81 14.74 -4.89
N VAL A 18 -31.38 13.81 -5.73
CA VAL A 18 -30.41 12.78 -5.34
C VAL A 18 -29.09 13.48 -5.12
N ALA A 19 -28.77 13.76 -3.85
CA ALA A 19 -27.44 14.19 -3.45
C ALA A 19 -26.48 13.02 -3.72
N LEU A 20 -25.73 13.12 -4.81
CA LEU A 20 -24.55 12.29 -5.04
C LEU A 20 -23.55 12.66 -3.94
N ALA A 21 -23.53 11.88 -2.87
CA ALA A 21 -22.48 11.93 -1.87
C ALA A 21 -21.15 11.69 -2.60
N SER A 22 -20.41 12.78 -2.78
CA SER A 22 -19.03 12.73 -3.28
C SER A 22 -18.21 12.15 -2.14
N VAL A 23 -17.96 10.84 -2.18
CA VAL A 23 -16.99 10.23 -1.27
C VAL A 23 -15.64 10.88 -1.57
N THR A 24 -15.12 11.53 -0.56
CA THR A 24 -13.96 12.42 -0.50
C THR A 24 -12.67 11.68 -0.86
N ALA A 25 -12.27 11.71 -2.13
CA ALA A 25 -10.89 11.35 -2.53
C ALA A 25 -9.82 12.21 -1.81
N SER A 26 -10.22 13.34 -1.22
CA SER A 26 -9.37 14.22 -0.41
C SER A 26 -9.00 13.64 0.96
N GLU A 27 -9.76 12.71 1.54
CA GLU A 27 -9.39 12.10 2.83
C GLU A 27 -8.37 10.97 2.65
N ALA A 28 -8.43 10.26 1.51
CA ALA A 28 -7.49 9.19 1.16
C ALA A 28 -6.07 9.71 0.82
N GLN A 29 -5.95 10.92 0.27
CA GLN A 29 -4.62 11.51 0.07
C GLN A 29 -3.94 11.94 1.39
N GLY A 30 -4.69 12.05 2.50
CA GLY A 30 -4.18 12.56 3.77
C GLY A 30 -3.50 11.51 4.64
N ARG A 31 -4.06 10.30 4.71
CA ARG A 31 -3.63 9.30 5.72
C ARG A 31 -2.14 8.96 5.64
N LEU A 32 -1.63 8.75 4.43
CA LEU A 32 -0.22 8.44 4.20
C LEU A 32 0.70 9.66 4.22
N ALA A 33 0.16 10.88 4.04
CA ALA A 33 0.97 12.10 3.99
C ALA A 33 1.56 12.45 5.36
N ASP A 34 0.75 12.27 6.41
CA ASP A 34 1.11 12.59 7.80
C ASP A 34 1.68 11.37 8.56
N THR A 35 1.85 10.23 7.87
CA THR A 35 2.36 9.00 8.50
C THR A 35 3.86 9.14 8.77
N THR A 36 4.26 9.02 10.04
CA THR A 36 5.67 9.09 10.47
C THR A 36 6.29 7.72 10.70
N SER A 37 5.48 6.66 10.82
CA SER A 37 5.94 5.29 11.05
C SER A 37 4.98 4.24 10.49
N LEU A 38 5.53 3.10 10.08
CA LEU A 38 4.77 1.97 9.52
C LEU A 38 5.31 0.64 10.04
N ASP A 39 4.42 -0.21 10.52
CA ASP A 39 4.70 -1.60 10.89
C ASP A 39 4.06 -2.55 9.87
N CYS A 40 4.89 -3.18 9.05
CA CYS A 40 4.47 -4.00 7.93
C CYS A 40 4.69 -5.49 8.20
N ARG A 41 3.71 -6.31 7.80
CA ARG A 41 3.76 -7.77 7.84
C ARG A 41 3.37 -8.34 6.48
N PHE A 42 4.22 -9.20 5.94
CA PHE A 42 4.01 -9.87 4.66
C PHE A 42 3.84 -11.37 4.87
N THR A 43 2.77 -11.91 4.28
CA THR A 43 2.34 -13.30 4.48
C THR A 43 2.40 -14.13 3.21
N THR A 44 2.56 -13.49 2.05
CA THR A 44 2.70 -14.15 0.75
C THR A 44 3.94 -13.64 0.04
N ILE A 45 4.68 -14.53 -0.61
CA ILE A 45 5.84 -14.18 -1.44
C ILE A 45 5.71 -14.86 -2.81
N ALA A 46 6.00 -14.11 -3.86
CA ALA A 46 6.32 -14.63 -5.18
C ALA A 46 7.83 -14.52 -5.42
N THR A 47 8.46 -15.60 -5.85
CA THR A 47 9.91 -15.65 -6.11
C THR A 47 10.15 -15.96 -7.58
N GLY A 48 10.88 -15.07 -8.26
CA GLY A 48 11.25 -15.24 -9.66
C GLY A 48 12.58 -15.98 -9.82
N THR A 49 12.74 -16.73 -10.91
CA THR A 49 14.02 -17.31 -11.30
C THR A 49 14.10 -17.48 -12.81
N TRP A 50 15.24 -17.95 -13.29
CA TRP A 50 15.43 -18.37 -14.67
C TRP A 50 16.01 -19.78 -14.70
N THR A 51 15.35 -20.67 -15.44
CA THR A 51 15.83 -22.03 -15.71
C THR A 51 16.05 -22.14 -17.21
N GLU A 52 17.29 -22.41 -17.63
CA GLU A 52 17.67 -22.46 -19.06
C GLU A 52 17.35 -21.18 -19.86
N GLY A 53 17.24 -20.04 -19.17
CA GLY A 53 16.94 -18.74 -19.77
C GLY A 53 15.45 -18.38 -19.79
N ASP A 54 14.57 -19.32 -19.47
CA ASP A 54 13.13 -19.08 -19.36
C ASP A 54 12.78 -18.57 -17.96
N ALA A 55 11.95 -17.52 -17.91
CA ALA A 55 11.52 -16.91 -16.65
C ALA A 55 10.45 -17.77 -15.97
N GLU A 56 10.66 -18.06 -14.69
CA GLU A 56 9.79 -18.88 -13.85
C GLU A 56 9.45 -18.13 -12.56
N ALA A 57 8.32 -18.47 -11.94
CA ALA A 57 7.94 -17.94 -10.64
C ALA A 57 7.28 -19.00 -9.76
N SER A 58 7.57 -18.97 -8.46
CA SER A 58 6.86 -19.73 -7.43
C SER A 58 6.09 -18.81 -6.50
N LEU A 59 5.09 -19.36 -5.80
CA LEU A 59 4.32 -18.66 -4.77
C LEU A 59 4.39 -19.46 -3.48
N ASP A 60 4.76 -18.81 -2.38
CA ASP A 60 4.95 -19.43 -1.08
C ASP A 60 4.43 -18.54 0.06
N VAL A 61 4.42 -19.09 1.29
CA VAL A 61 4.11 -18.35 2.50
C VAL A 61 5.33 -17.54 2.96
N ALA A 62 5.11 -16.32 3.41
CA ALA A 62 6.13 -15.45 3.96
C ALA A 62 5.90 -15.17 5.46
N THR A 63 6.99 -14.84 6.16
CA THR A 63 6.97 -14.36 7.55
C THR A 63 7.77 -13.08 7.71
N LEU A 64 7.89 -12.29 6.63
CA LEU A 64 8.68 -11.06 6.62
C LEU A 64 7.94 -9.95 7.36
N THR A 65 8.64 -9.27 8.26
CA THR A 65 8.19 -8.05 8.92
C THR A 65 9.17 -6.92 8.64
N MET A 66 8.67 -5.70 8.53
CA MET A 66 9.49 -4.51 8.34
C MET A 66 8.91 -3.37 9.16
N GLN A 67 9.78 -2.56 9.74
CA GLN A 67 9.41 -1.36 10.47
C GLN A 67 10.10 -0.16 9.78
N PHE A 68 9.31 0.87 9.53
CA PHE A 68 9.76 2.14 8.99
C PHE A 68 9.49 3.25 10.00
N GLU A 69 10.46 4.12 10.20
CA GLU A 69 10.44 5.20 11.17
C GLU A 69 10.90 6.51 10.52
N GLU A 70 10.68 7.63 11.22
CA GLU A 70 11.09 8.96 10.78
C GLU A 70 10.67 9.30 9.33
N ILE A 71 9.49 8.83 8.93
CA ILE A 71 8.95 9.10 7.59
C ILE A 71 8.62 10.59 7.49
N ASP A 72 9.28 11.24 6.53
CA ASP A 72 9.07 12.63 6.16
C ASP A 72 8.90 12.72 4.64
N THR A 73 7.66 12.95 4.23
CA THR A 73 7.26 13.05 2.82
C THR A 73 7.71 14.37 2.17
N ASP A 74 7.96 15.41 2.96
CA ASP A 74 8.40 16.73 2.50
C ASP A 74 9.91 16.72 2.20
N SER A 75 10.71 16.14 3.09
CA SER A 75 12.16 15.99 2.89
C SER A 75 12.54 14.72 2.10
N ALA A 76 11.56 13.86 1.81
CA ALA A 76 11.70 12.62 1.05
C ALA A 76 12.63 11.59 1.73
N THR A 77 12.57 11.51 3.06
CA THR A 77 13.39 10.61 3.88
C THR A 77 12.56 9.70 4.77
N ALA A 78 13.12 8.55 5.12
CA ALA A 78 12.69 7.72 6.24
C ALA A 78 13.87 6.86 6.70
N GLU A 79 13.64 6.07 7.73
CA GLU A 79 14.53 4.99 8.13
C GLU A 79 13.81 3.64 8.06
N VAL A 80 14.54 2.60 7.65
CA VAL A 80 14.10 1.20 7.80
C VAL A 80 14.87 0.56 8.94
N VAL A 81 14.16 -0.06 9.89
CA VAL A 81 14.77 -0.74 11.02
C VAL A 81 15.16 -2.16 10.61
N GLY A 82 16.47 -2.41 10.54
CA GLY A 82 17.04 -3.71 10.26
C GLY A 82 17.66 -4.36 11.51
N PRO A 83 18.13 -5.61 11.38
CA PRO A 83 18.81 -6.32 12.48
C PRO A 83 20.11 -5.64 12.94
N TYR A 84 20.68 -4.75 12.11
CA TYR A 84 21.91 -4.01 12.40
C TYR A 84 21.65 -2.54 12.76
N GLY A 85 20.39 -2.18 13.02
CA GLY A 85 19.96 -0.81 13.27
C GLY A 85 19.23 -0.19 12.08
N ALA A 86 18.90 1.09 12.24
CA ALA A 86 18.17 1.87 11.25
C ALA A 86 19.07 2.26 10.06
N SER A 87 18.51 2.25 8.85
CA SER A 87 19.15 2.71 7.62
C SER A 87 18.29 3.76 6.98
N SER A 88 18.87 4.91 6.61
CA SER A 88 18.16 5.94 5.86
C SER A 88 17.77 5.43 4.47
N ILE A 89 16.56 5.79 4.04
CA ILE A 89 15.95 5.43 2.77
C ILE A 89 15.22 6.64 2.17
N ILE A 90 14.85 6.52 0.90
CA ILE A 90 14.12 7.57 0.18
C ILE A 90 12.61 7.31 0.30
N VAL A 91 11.85 8.35 0.56
CA VAL A 91 10.38 8.33 0.55
C VAL A 91 9.84 9.10 -0.63
N ARG A 92 8.79 8.58 -1.25
CA ARG A 92 8.03 9.30 -2.26
C ARG A 92 6.55 9.01 -2.14
N GLN A 93 5.77 10.03 -1.78
CA GLN A 93 4.32 9.96 -1.89
C GLN A 93 3.86 10.30 -3.32
N THR A 94 2.99 9.47 -3.88
CA THR A 94 2.32 9.74 -5.16
C THR A 94 0.83 9.38 -5.05
N GLY A 95 -0.04 10.37 -4.92
CA GLY A 95 -1.47 10.11 -4.69
C GLY A 95 -1.66 9.22 -3.45
N ASP A 96 -2.35 8.08 -3.64
CA ASP A 96 -2.69 7.13 -2.59
C ASP A 96 -1.57 6.11 -2.30
N TYR A 97 -0.34 6.38 -2.76
CA TYR A 97 0.81 5.49 -2.64
C TYR A 97 1.94 6.17 -1.87
N LEU A 98 2.52 5.45 -0.91
CA LEU A 98 3.77 5.81 -0.25
C LEU A 98 4.84 4.80 -0.65
N HIS A 99 5.84 5.24 -1.40
CA HIS A 99 6.97 4.42 -1.81
C HIS A 99 8.15 4.68 -0.87
N LEU A 100 8.74 3.59 -0.36
CA LEU A 100 9.92 3.58 0.49
C LEU A 100 11.01 2.80 -0.27
N VAL A 101 12.11 3.46 -0.59
CA VAL A 101 13.12 2.93 -1.52
C VAL A 101 14.49 2.88 -0.85
N GLN A 102 15.02 1.67 -0.70
CA GLN A 102 16.38 1.43 -0.24
C GLN A 102 17.25 1.05 -1.42
N MET A 103 18.24 1.89 -1.71
CA MET A 103 19.22 1.68 -2.77
C MET A 103 20.56 1.36 -2.14
N PHE A 104 21.14 0.21 -2.48
CA PHE A 104 22.50 -0.14 -2.07
C PHE A 104 23.50 0.39 -3.10
N MET A 105 24.71 0.74 -2.65
CA MET A 105 25.78 1.24 -3.53
C MET A 105 26.15 0.24 -4.63
N VAL A 106 26.06 -1.05 -4.30
CA VAL A 106 26.21 -2.18 -5.20
C VAL A 106 25.21 -3.23 -4.74
N GLY A 107 24.57 -3.92 -5.68
CA GLY A 107 23.68 -5.03 -5.38
C GLY A 107 22.21 -4.63 -5.49
N PRO A 108 21.37 -4.95 -4.49
CA PRO A 108 19.94 -4.97 -4.72
C PRO A 108 19.27 -3.60 -4.64
N LEU A 109 18.05 -3.53 -5.18
CA LEU A 109 17.11 -2.44 -4.96
C LEU A 109 15.90 -2.98 -4.21
N TYR A 110 15.65 -2.45 -3.02
CA TYR A 110 14.46 -2.81 -2.25
C TYR A 110 13.45 -1.68 -2.29
N THR A 111 12.19 -2.03 -2.52
CA THR A 111 11.11 -1.06 -2.45
C THR A 111 9.96 -1.62 -1.63
N THR A 112 9.36 -0.78 -0.80
CA THR A 112 8.06 -1.04 -0.19
C THR A 112 7.09 0.01 -0.68
N THR A 113 5.93 -0.41 -1.15
CA THR A 113 4.83 0.48 -1.50
C THR A 113 3.67 0.19 -0.57
N VAL A 114 3.26 1.19 0.20
CA VAL A 114 2.02 1.17 0.96
C VAL A 114 0.95 1.89 0.14
N ILE A 115 -0.23 1.29 0.09
CA ILE A 115 -1.36 1.76 -0.69
C ILE A 115 -2.44 2.16 0.33
N ASP A 116 -3.01 3.37 0.21
CA ASP A 116 -4.13 3.79 1.06
C ASP A 116 -5.44 3.10 0.65
N ARG A 117 -5.45 1.78 0.86
CA ARG A 117 -6.59 0.90 0.70
C ARG A 117 -6.50 -0.13 1.80
N GLU A 118 -7.62 -0.33 2.48
CA GLU A 118 -7.63 -1.22 3.63
C GLU A 118 -7.74 -2.69 3.21
N THR A 119 -7.04 -3.55 3.94
CA THR A 119 -7.33 -4.97 4.03
C THR A 119 -8.59 -5.19 4.87
N THR A 120 -9.04 -6.44 5.00
CA THR A 120 -10.23 -6.77 5.80
C THR A 120 -10.13 -6.35 7.26
N ASP A 121 -8.91 -6.13 7.76
CA ASP A 121 -8.60 -5.85 9.16
C ASP A 121 -8.32 -4.36 9.41
N GLY A 122 -8.59 -3.48 8.42
CA GLY A 122 -8.43 -2.03 8.52
C GLY A 122 -6.98 -1.53 8.39
N LYS A 123 -6.05 -2.42 8.04
CA LYS A 123 -4.64 -2.07 7.76
C LYS A 123 -4.44 -1.73 6.29
N LEU A 124 -3.39 -1.00 5.97
CA LEU A 124 -3.12 -0.56 4.59
C LEU A 124 -2.48 -1.69 3.78
N MET A 125 -2.94 -1.91 2.56
CA MET A 125 -2.32 -2.87 1.64
C MET A 125 -0.87 -2.49 1.37
N ALA A 126 0.02 -3.48 1.33
CA ALA A 126 1.44 -3.25 1.11
C ALA A 126 2.08 -4.30 0.20
N VAL A 127 3.03 -3.84 -0.60
CA VAL A 127 3.88 -4.68 -1.44
C VAL A 127 5.33 -4.34 -1.15
N HIS A 128 6.15 -5.33 -0.81
CA HIS A 128 7.60 -5.18 -0.72
C HIS A 128 8.26 -5.98 -1.84
N THR A 129 9.29 -5.44 -2.47
CA THR A 129 10.04 -6.14 -3.51
C THR A 129 11.52 -6.08 -3.21
N ARG A 130 12.20 -7.19 -3.50
CA ARG A 130 13.65 -7.28 -3.50
C ARG A 130 14.12 -7.57 -4.91
N HIS A 131 14.72 -6.57 -5.54
CA HIS A 131 15.34 -6.74 -6.85
C HIS A 131 16.78 -7.20 -6.62
N GLU A 132 16.93 -8.51 -6.44
CA GLU A 132 18.22 -9.16 -6.21
C GLU A 132 18.38 -10.34 -7.17
N TYR A 133 19.59 -10.53 -7.68
CA TYR A 133 19.96 -11.75 -8.38
C TYR A 133 21.43 -12.03 -8.17
N THR A 134 21.74 -13.25 -7.76
CA THR A 134 23.11 -13.76 -7.68
C THR A 134 23.17 -15.16 -8.26
N ASP A 135 24.28 -15.50 -8.91
CA ASP A 135 24.49 -16.83 -9.48
C ASP A 135 24.52 -17.93 -8.41
N THR A 136 24.90 -17.57 -7.19
CA THR A 136 25.00 -18.49 -6.05
C THR A 136 23.89 -18.23 -5.05
N SER A 137 23.06 -19.24 -4.80
CA SER A 137 22.09 -19.24 -3.70
C SER A 137 22.78 -19.72 -2.42
N LEU A 138 22.83 -18.85 -1.41
CA LEU A 138 23.31 -19.20 -0.08
C LEU A 138 22.11 -19.40 0.85
N PRO A 139 22.03 -20.53 1.60
CA PRO A 139 20.95 -20.74 2.56
C PRO A 139 20.85 -19.55 3.54
N GLY A 140 19.64 -19.00 3.67
CA GLY A 140 19.37 -17.85 4.54
C GLY A 140 19.62 -16.48 3.91
N PHE A 141 20.06 -16.41 2.66
CA PHE A 141 20.21 -15.17 1.91
C PHE A 141 19.26 -15.14 0.71
N THR A 142 18.69 -13.97 0.43
CA THR A 142 17.98 -13.74 -0.83
C THR A 142 18.99 -13.78 -1.98
N SER A 143 18.64 -14.42 -3.08
CA SER A 143 19.52 -14.56 -4.28
C SER A 143 18.72 -14.50 -5.58
N ARG A 144 17.43 -14.20 -5.46
CA ARG A 144 16.41 -14.27 -6.51
C ARG A 144 15.49 -13.07 -6.34
N PRO A 145 14.85 -12.57 -7.41
CA PRO A 145 13.87 -11.52 -7.29
C PRO A 145 12.68 -11.99 -6.46
N GLU A 146 12.26 -11.18 -5.50
CA GLU A 146 11.16 -11.51 -4.59
C GLU A 146 10.13 -10.38 -4.56
N GLN A 147 8.86 -10.75 -4.50
CA GLN A 147 7.75 -9.83 -4.28
C GLN A 147 6.84 -10.35 -3.18
N TYR A 148 6.75 -9.57 -2.11
CA TYR A 148 6.00 -9.85 -0.91
C TYR A 148 4.70 -9.06 -0.90
N TYR A 149 3.61 -9.72 -0.51
CA TYR A 149 2.28 -9.12 -0.37
C TYR A 149 1.82 -9.22 1.08
N GLY A 150 1.27 -8.12 1.58
CA GLY A 150 0.91 -7.99 2.98
C GLY A 150 0.22 -6.69 3.27
N GLU A 151 0.44 -6.22 4.50
CA GLU A 151 -0.26 -5.07 5.05
C GLU A 151 0.63 -4.31 6.02
N CYS A 152 0.35 -3.02 6.20
CA CYS A 152 1.00 -2.15 7.17
C CYS A 152 -0.02 -1.47 8.08
N ALA A 153 0.32 -1.36 9.36
CA ALA A 153 -0.34 -0.46 10.28
C ALA A 153 0.47 0.84 10.36
N THR A 154 -0.20 1.98 10.45
CA THR A 154 0.44 3.25 10.84
C THR A 154 0.82 3.16 12.32
N GLY A 155 2.07 3.43 12.65
CA GLY A 155 2.50 3.47 14.05
C GLY A 155 1.86 4.66 14.80
N SER A 156 1.74 4.51 16.12
CA SER A 156 1.14 5.49 17.04
C SER A 156 2.14 6.52 17.55
#